data_AF-A0A939YJM4-F1
#
_entry.id   AF-A0A939YJM4-F1
#
_cell.length_a   1.000
_cell.length_b   1.000
_cell.length_c   1.000
_cell.angle_alpha   90.00
_cell.angle_beta   90.00
_cell.angle_gamma   90.00
#
_symmetry.space_group_name_H-M   'P 1'
#
loop_
_entity.id
_entity.type
_entity.pdbx_description
1 polymer ?
#
loop_
_entity_poly.entity_id
_entity_poly.type
_entity_poly.pdbx_seq_one_letter_code
_entity_poly.pdbx_strand_id
1 'polypeptide(L)'
;MSDITKKKFSSQSRNRRVSLAVTYTILAVMAIIWLIPLVWIFISAFRCEYQADGTFIGRVTSNFFPKAVGFENFRLLFTEKYYGVDHAFLRWIVNTLIISVIDCIISTFLVLSVAYCIA
;
A
#
# COMPACT_ATOMS: atom_id res chain seq x y z
N MET A 1 25.19 56.28 -25.33
CA MET A 1 23.73 56.16 -25.13
C MET A 1 23.41 54.67 -25.20
N SER A 2 23.65 53.90 -24.13
CA SER A 2 22.60 53.39 -23.21
C SER A 2 21.45 52.76 -24.01
N ASP A 3 21.27 51.45 -24.08
CA ASP A 3 21.21 50.51 -22.97
C ASP A 3 21.47 49.07 -23.44
N ILE A 4 22.50 48.44 -22.87
CA ILE A 4 22.66 46.99 -22.94
C ILE A 4 21.57 46.41 -22.02
N THR A 5 20.55 45.83 -22.64
CA THR A 5 19.41 45.16 -22.01
C THR A 5 19.87 44.29 -20.84
N LYS A 6 19.65 44.77 -19.61
CA LYS A 6 19.94 44.03 -18.37
C LYS A 6 19.10 42.76 -18.34
N LYS A 7 19.67 41.63 -18.74
CA LYS A 7 19.10 40.31 -18.46
C LYS A 7 19.22 40.06 -16.95
N LYS A 8 18.12 40.27 -16.24
CA LYS A 8 18.01 40.18 -14.78
C LYS A 8 18.20 38.75 -14.28
N PHE A 9 19.43 38.39 -13.90
CA PHE A 9 19.79 37.14 -13.22
C PHE A 9 19.39 37.14 -11.73
N SER A 10 18.15 37.49 -11.38
CA SER A 10 17.71 37.55 -9.96
C SER A 10 16.45 36.73 -9.65
N SER A 11 16.03 35.84 -10.55
CA SER A 11 14.79 35.04 -10.40
C SER A 11 15.05 33.52 -10.32
N GLN A 12 16.28 33.09 -10.03
CA GLN A 12 16.56 31.65 -9.93
C GLN A 12 16.03 31.06 -8.61
N SER A 13 16.08 31.81 -7.50
CA SER A 13 15.62 31.33 -6.18
C SER A 13 14.09 31.33 -6.03
N ARG A 14 13.38 32.35 -6.55
CA ARG A 14 11.92 32.43 -6.48
C ARG A 14 11.26 31.40 -7.41
N ASN A 15 11.78 31.24 -8.63
CA ASN A 15 11.29 30.21 -9.56
C ASN A 15 11.53 28.80 -8.99
N ARG A 16 12.64 28.59 -8.27
CA ARG A 16 12.92 27.33 -7.58
C ARG A 16 11.94 27.05 -6.44
N ARG A 17 11.58 28.05 -5.62
CA ARG A 17 10.56 27.90 -4.57
C ARG A 17 9.17 27.58 -5.12
N VAL A 18 8.78 28.24 -6.21
CA VAL A 18 7.49 27.96 -6.89
C VAL A 18 7.50 26.58 -7.55
N SER A 19 8.58 26.21 -8.24
CA SER A 19 8.73 24.87 -8.84
C SER A 19 8.73 23.76 -7.80
N LEU A 20 9.38 23.96 -6.65
CA LEU A 20 9.34 23.04 -5.52
C LEU A 20 7.91 22.93 -4.97
N ALA A 21 7.24 24.05 -4.70
CA ALA A 21 5.87 24.05 -4.21
C ALA A 21 4.92 23.27 -5.14
N VAL A 22 4.98 23.54 -6.44
CA VAL A 22 4.19 22.81 -7.46
C VAL A 22 4.51 21.32 -7.46
N THR A 23 5.79 20.96 -7.42
CA THR A 23 6.21 19.54 -7.40
C THR A 23 5.67 18.83 -6.16
N TYR A 24 5.79 19.43 -4.97
CA TYR A 24 5.26 18.86 -3.74
C TYR A 24 3.73 18.80 -3.72
N THR A 25 3.04 19.79 -4.28
CA THR A 25 1.58 19.75 -4.40
C THR A 25 1.13 18.61 -5.31
N ILE A 26 1.76 18.43 -6.47
CA ILE A 26 1.45 17.33 -7.38
C ILE A 26 1.74 15.98 -6.71
N LEU A 27 2.89 15.88 -6.03
CA LEU A 27 3.27 14.67 -5.30
C LEU A 27 2.26 14.32 -4.20
N ALA A 28 1.77 15.32 -3.46
CA ALA A 28 0.76 15.14 -2.42
C ALA A 28 -0.58 14.65 -3.02
N VAL A 29 -1.04 15.25 -4.12
CA VAL A 29 -2.26 14.81 -4.81
C VAL A 29 -2.13 13.37 -5.32
N MET A 30 -0.99 13.03 -5.92
CA MET A 30 -0.72 11.67 -6.39
C MET A 30 -0.70 10.65 -5.24
N ALA A 31 -0.07 11.01 -4.11
CA ALA A 31 -0.07 10.18 -2.92
C ALA A 31 -1.50 9.95 -2.38
N ILE A 32 -2.34 10.98 -2.32
CA ILE A 32 -3.74 10.84 -1.88
C ILE A 32 -4.50 9.85 -2.77
N ILE A 33 -4.38 9.95 -4.09
CA ILE A 33 -5.04 9.03 -5.04
C ILE A 33 -4.59 7.58 -4.80
N TRP A 34 -3.31 7.36 -4.54
CA TRP A 34 -2.76 6.03 -4.25
C TRP A 34 -3.19 5.46 -2.89
N LEU A 35 -3.51 6.31 -1.91
CA LEU A 35 -3.95 5.88 -0.59
C LEU A 35 -5.43 5.47 -0.55
N ILE A 36 -6.27 5.97 -1.46
CA ILE A 36 -7.70 5.60 -1.53
C ILE A 36 -7.94 4.08 -1.50
N PRO A 37 -7.29 3.25 -2.34
CA PRO A 37 -7.50 1.79 -2.29
C PRO A 37 -7.03 1.16 -0.99
N LEU A 38 -5.97 1.69 -0.35
CA LEU A 38 -5.49 1.20 0.94
C LEU A 38 -6.51 1.49 2.05
N VAL A 39 -7.06 2.71 2.09
CA VAL A 39 -8.11 3.09 3.04
C VAL A 39 -9.35 2.22 2.83
N TRP A 40 -9.71 1.96 1.58
CA TRP A 40 -10.84 1.08 1.27
C TRP A 40 -10.60 -0.35 1.78
N ILE A 41 -9.41 -0.92 1.58
CA ILE A 41 -9.04 -2.25 2.11
C ILE A 41 -9.08 -2.27 3.64
N PHE A 42 -8.69 -1.17 4.30
CA PHE A 42 -8.74 -1.07 5.75
C PHE A 42 -10.17 -1.09 6.27
N ILE A 43 -11.06 -0.25 5.74
CA ILE A 43 -12.50 -0.25 6.07
C ILE A 43 -13.12 -1.62 5.78
N SER A 44 -12.70 -2.23 4.68
CA SER A 44 -13.08 -3.56 4.23
C SER A 44 -12.67 -4.69 5.20
N ALA A 45 -11.64 -4.48 6.01
CA ALA A 45 -11.18 -5.47 6.97
C ALA A 45 -12.05 -5.52 8.24
N PHE A 46 -12.69 -4.40 8.61
CA PHE A 46 -13.58 -4.29 9.77
C PHE A 46 -15.04 -4.66 9.47
N ARG A 47 -15.35 -5.15 8.27
CA ARG A 47 -16.73 -5.48 7.91
C ARG A 47 -17.17 -6.76 8.62
N CYS A 48 -18.34 -6.71 9.24
CA CYS A 48 -18.99 -7.86 9.88
C CYS A 48 -20.42 -7.99 9.33
N GLU A 49 -20.56 -8.54 8.12
CA GLU A 49 -21.86 -8.73 7.46
C GLU A 49 -22.22 -10.23 7.42
N TYR A 50 -23.51 -10.51 7.61
CA TYR A 50 -24.11 -11.85 7.61
C TYR A 50 -25.20 -11.91 6.54
N GLN A 51 -25.29 -13.02 5.80
CA GLN A 51 -26.39 -13.30 4.87
C GLN A 51 -27.70 -13.49 5.63
N ALA A 52 -28.81 -13.35 4.92
CA ALA A 52 -30.14 -13.73 5.40
C ALA A 52 -30.23 -15.20 5.85
N ASP A 53 -29.34 -16.07 5.36
CA ASP A 53 -29.28 -17.51 5.70
C ASP A 53 -28.41 -17.81 6.95
N GLY A 54 -27.94 -16.77 7.67
CA GLY A 54 -27.09 -16.92 8.86
C GLY A 54 -25.62 -17.25 8.56
N THR A 55 -25.23 -17.33 7.29
CA THR A 55 -23.83 -17.53 6.86
C THR A 55 -23.09 -16.19 6.83
N PHE A 56 -21.88 -16.14 7.37
CA PHE A 56 -21.03 -14.95 7.27
C PHE A 56 -20.73 -14.60 5.81
N ILE A 57 -21.06 -13.38 5.37
CA ILE A 57 -20.55 -12.86 4.09
C ILE A 57 -19.12 -12.42 4.33
N GLY A 58 -18.21 -13.38 4.12
CA GLY A 58 -16.85 -13.04 3.82
C GLY A 58 -16.79 -12.23 2.52
N ARG A 59 -15.86 -11.27 2.47
CA ARG A 59 -15.23 -10.53 1.34
C ARG A 59 -16.04 -10.01 0.15
N VAL A 60 -17.17 -10.58 -0.26
CA VAL A 60 -17.88 -10.30 -1.51
C VAL A 60 -19.26 -9.70 -1.23
N THR A 61 -19.32 -8.38 -1.19
CA THR A 61 -20.56 -7.60 -1.16
C THR A 61 -20.50 -6.56 -2.28
N SER A 62 -21.63 -6.24 -2.90
CA SER A 62 -21.71 -5.25 -3.98
C SER A 62 -21.66 -3.80 -3.48
N ASN A 63 -21.54 -3.60 -2.16
CA ASN A 63 -21.56 -2.30 -1.51
C ASN A 63 -20.15 -1.76 -1.23
N PHE A 64 -19.92 -0.48 -1.53
CA PHE A 64 -18.62 0.17 -1.31
C PHE A 64 -18.29 0.40 0.17
N PHE A 65 -19.32 0.59 1.01
CA PHE A 65 -19.19 0.76 2.47
C PHE A 65 -19.89 -0.38 3.23
N PRO A 66 -19.29 -0.87 4.33
CA PRO A 66 -19.95 -1.83 5.21
C PRO A 66 -21.21 -1.28 5.84
N LYS A 67 -22.23 -2.13 5.93
CA LYS A 67 -23.45 -1.88 6.71
C LYS A 67 -23.23 -2.08 8.21
N ALA A 68 -22.27 -2.93 8.59
CA ALA A 68 -21.88 -3.18 9.96
C ALA A 68 -20.35 -3.28 10.09
N VAL A 69 -19.80 -2.53 11.05
CA VAL A 69 -18.39 -2.49 11.38
C VAL A 69 -18.17 -3.17 12.74
N GLY A 70 -17.17 -4.06 12.82
CA GLY A 70 -16.88 -4.82 14.03
C GLY A 70 -15.54 -5.55 13.97
N PHE A 71 -15.18 -6.19 15.10
CA PHE A 71 -13.93 -6.95 15.26
C PHE A 71 -14.12 -8.46 15.13
N GLU A 72 -15.35 -8.90 14.89
CA GLU A 72 -15.71 -10.30 14.82
C GLU A 72 -14.99 -11.01 13.66
N ASN A 73 -14.87 -10.36 12.49
CA ASN A 73 -14.10 -10.86 11.36
C ASN A 73 -12.64 -11.24 11.73
N PHE A 74 -11.98 -10.42 12.55
CA PHE A 74 -10.63 -10.75 13.03
C PHE A 74 -10.64 -11.93 13.99
N ARG A 75 -11.62 -11.99 14.91
CA ARG A 75 -11.74 -13.12 15.84
C ARG A 75 -11.96 -14.43 15.09
N LEU A 76 -12.82 -14.44 14.07
CA LEU A 76 -13.07 -15.60 13.22
C LEU A 76 -11.82 -16.06 12.48
N LEU A 77 -11.05 -15.12 11.89
CA LEU A 77 -9.79 -15.42 11.21
C LEU A 77 -8.75 -16.13 12.09
N PHE A 78 -8.75 -15.84 13.40
CA PHE A 78 -7.80 -16.44 14.35
C PHE A 78 -8.37 -17.62 15.15
N THR A 79 -9.70 -17.79 15.20
CA THR A 79 -10.36 -18.72 16.13
C THR A 79 -11.21 -19.79 15.46
N GLU A 80 -11.92 -19.47 14.37
CA GLU A 80 -12.88 -20.40 13.78
C GLU A 80 -12.27 -21.31 12.71
N LYS A 81 -12.76 -22.56 12.67
CA LYS A 81 -12.56 -23.53 11.58
C LYS A 81 -13.64 -23.33 10.52
N TYR A 82 -13.41 -22.51 9.50
CA TYR A 82 -14.29 -22.45 8.33
C TYR A 82 -14.26 -23.82 7.64
N TYR A 83 -15.42 -24.48 7.55
CA TYR A 83 -15.59 -25.74 6.81
C TYR A 83 -14.69 -26.90 7.29
N GLY A 84 -14.42 -27.02 8.59
CA GLY A 84 -13.77 -28.21 9.16
C GLY A 84 -12.27 -28.35 8.88
N VAL A 85 -11.64 -27.34 8.30
CA VAL A 85 -10.19 -27.26 8.10
C VAL A 85 -9.62 -26.23 9.07
N ASP A 86 -8.57 -26.58 9.81
CA ASP A 86 -7.90 -25.64 10.72
C ASP A 86 -7.35 -24.44 9.96
N HIS A 87 -7.80 -23.22 10.28
CA HIS A 87 -7.20 -22.00 9.72
C HIS A 87 -5.82 -21.82 10.29
N ALA A 88 -4.84 -22.31 9.55
CA ALA A 88 -3.46 -22.03 9.85
C ALA A 88 -3.06 -20.65 9.28
N PHE A 89 -3.90 -19.61 9.44
CA PHE A 89 -3.61 -18.26 8.98
C PHE A 89 -2.23 -17.79 9.45
N LEU A 90 -1.92 -18.08 10.72
CA LEU A 90 -0.60 -17.82 11.30
C LEU A 90 0.51 -18.65 10.65
N ARG A 91 0.27 -19.93 10.32
CA ARG A 91 1.24 -20.74 9.55
C ARG A 91 1.45 -20.19 8.15
N TRP A 92 0.42 -19.68 7.47
CA TRP A 92 0.56 -19.10 6.14
C TRP A 92 1.44 -17.85 6.19
N ILE A 93 1.22 -16.96 7.16
CA ILE A 93 2.09 -15.80 7.38
C ILE A 93 3.53 -16.24 7.63
N VAL A 94 3.74 -17.20 8.52
CA VAL A 94 5.09 -17.70 8.85
C VAL A 94 5.75 -18.37 7.65
N ASN A 95 5.03 -19.17 6.88
CA ASN A 95 5.54 -19.81 5.67
C ASN A 95 5.95 -18.76 4.64
N THR A 96 5.11 -17.76 4.37
CA THR A 96 5.44 -16.67 3.43
C THR A 96 6.61 -15.83 3.93
N LEU A 97 6.70 -15.57 5.25
CA LEU A 97 7.82 -14.84 5.84
C LEU A 97 9.15 -15.59 5.64
N ILE A 98 9.17 -16.89 5.92
CA ILE A 98 10.37 -17.73 5.74
C ILE A 98 10.80 -17.73 4.27
N ILE A 99 9.86 -17.94 3.35
CA ILE A 99 10.16 -17.98 1.92
C ILE A 99 10.68 -16.61 1.44
N SER A 100 10.05 -15.51 1.85
CA SER A 100 10.48 -14.15 1.47
C SER A 100 11.87 -13.80 1.98
N VAL A 101 12.25 -14.23 3.19
CA VAL A 101 13.60 -13.98 3.74
C VAL A 101 14.65 -14.75 2.94
N ILE A 102 14.40 -16.02 2.64
CA ILE A 102 15.32 -16.84 1.85
C ILE A 102 15.47 -16.26 0.43
N ASP A 103 14.36 -15.89 -0.20
CA ASP A 103 14.35 -15.26 -1.54
C ASP A 103 15.14 -13.95 -1.55
N CYS A 104 14.98 -13.10 -0.54
CA CYS A 104 15.72 -11.85 -0.40
C CYS A 104 17.25 -12.09 -0.33
N ILE A 105 17.69 -13.08 0.45
CA ILE A 105 19.11 -13.41 0.60
C ILE A 105 19.69 -13.93 -0.72
N ILE A 106 19.02 -14.89 -1.35
CA ILE A 106 19.48 -15.49 -2.62
C ILE A 106 19.51 -14.42 -3.72
N SER A 107 18.44 -13.63 -3.84
CA SER A 107 18.32 -12.55 -4.83
C SER A 107 19.44 -11.52 -4.67
N THR A 108 19.71 -11.06 -3.43
CA THR A 108 20.79 -10.11 -3.15
C THR A 108 22.15 -10.69 -3.51
N PHE A 109 22.44 -11.94 -3.14
CA PHE A 109 23.70 -12.59 -3.44
C PHE A 109 23.96 -12.72 -4.95
N LEU A 110 22.93 -13.12 -5.72
CA LEU A 110 23.01 -13.23 -7.17
C LEU A 110 23.20 -11.86 -7.83
N VAL A 111 22.46 -10.85 -7.39
CA VAL A 111 22.61 -9.47 -7.89
C VAL A 111 24.01 -8.93 -7.62
N LEU A 112 24.59 -9.16 -6.44
CA LEU A 112 25.97 -8.75 -6.13
C LEU A 112 27.00 -9.48 -7.01
N SER A 113 26.82 -10.79 -7.20
CA SER A 113 27.72 -11.59 -8.03
C SER A 113 27.71 -11.14 -9.49
N VAL A 114 26.52 -10.90 -10.05
CA VAL A 114 26.37 -10.37 -11.42
C VAL A 114 26.92 -8.95 -11.52
N ALA A 115 26.64 -8.08 -10.55
CA ALA A 115 27.18 -6.72 -10.52
C ALA A 115 28.72 -6.72 -10.49
N TYR A 116 29.35 -7.65 -9.76
CA TYR A 116 30.81 -7.79 -9.72
C TYR A 116 31.40 -8.29 -11.05
N CYS A 117 30.71 -9.20 -11.75
CA CYS A 117 31.19 -9.70 -13.05
C CYS A 117 30.99 -8.70 -14.20
N ILE A 118 30.00 -7.81 -14.10
CA ILE A 118 29.73 -6.76 -15.09
C ILE A 118 30.62 -5.53 -14.87
N ALA A 119 30.98 -5.25 -13.61
CA ALA A 119 31.89 -4.17 -13.23
C ALA A 119 33.33 -4.46 -13.66
#